data_AF-A0A1F7RWC1-F1
#
_entry.id   AF-A0A1F7RWC1-F1
#
_cell.length_a   1.000
_cell.length_b   1.000
_cell.length_c   1.000
_cell.angle_alpha   90.00
_cell.angle_beta   90.00
_cell.angle_gamma   90.00
#
_symmetry.space_group_name_H-M   'P 1'
#
loop_
_entity.id
_entity.type
_entity.pdbx_description
1 polymer ?
#
loop_
_entity_poly.entity_id
_entity_poly.type
_entity_poly.pdbx_seq_one_letter_code
_entity_poly.pdbx_strand_id
1 'polypeptide(L)'
;MSGILKKTKVMEVFNAGYELKFYEDFNAEGKILNFLEVSMPFGDRIILDGENMEELEKKLRRILPVALQSRRIAENDCYALPA
;
A
#
# COMPACT_ATOMS: atom_id res chain seq x y z
N MET A 1 6.69 -1.50 19.30
CA MET A 1 7.50 -0.42 18.69
C MET A 1 7.09 0.88 19.36
N SER A 2 8.06 1.67 19.82
CA SER A 2 7.85 2.96 20.51
C SER A 2 8.19 4.13 19.58
N GLY A 3 7.75 4.07 18.32
CA GLY A 3 7.94 5.15 17.36
C GLY A 3 7.14 6.40 17.75
N ILE A 4 7.71 7.58 17.50
CA ILE A 4 7.05 8.86 17.75
C ILE A 4 6.10 9.12 16.58
N LEU A 5 4.79 9.23 16.86
CA LEU A 5 3.80 9.62 15.86
C LEU A 5 4.07 11.05 15.39
N LYS A 6 4.30 11.22 14.09
CA LYS A 6 4.59 12.53 13.47
C LYS A 6 3.40 13.11 12.75
N LYS A 7 2.62 12.27 12.08
CA LYS A 7 1.53 12.74 11.23
C LYS A 7 0.46 11.66 11.09
N THR A 8 -0.78 12.10 11.00
CA THR A 8 -1.92 11.27 10.58
C THR A 8 -2.56 11.89 9.35
N LYS A 9 -3.03 11.06 8.42
CA LYS A 9 -3.77 11.47 7.23
C LYS A 9 -4.82 10.42 6.89
N VAL A 10 -6.00 10.83 6.44
CA VAL A 10 -6.98 9.93 5.85
C VAL A 10 -6.88 10.02 4.34
N MET A 11 -6.91 8.87 3.67
CA MET A 11 -6.92 8.76 2.22
C MET A 11 -8.11 7.90 1.80
N GLU A 12 -8.92 8.41 0.88
CA GLU A 12 -10.04 7.67 0.31
C GLU A 12 -9.61 7.01 -1.01
N VAL A 13 -9.79 5.71 -1.12
CA VAL A 13 -9.51 4.92 -2.32
C VAL A 13 -10.69 4.00 -2.55
N PHE A 14 -11.33 4.06 -3.74
CA PHE A 14 -12.50 3.26 -4.09
C PHE A 14 -13.64 3.31 -3.04
N ASN A 15 -13.95 4.50 -2.52
CA ASN A 15 -14.95 4.73 -1.45
C ASN A 15 -14.63 4.05 -0.11
N ALA A 16 -13.42 3.52 0.07
CA ALA A 16 -12.91 3.05 1.34
C ALA A 16 -11.93 4.08 1.93
N GLY A 17 -12.15 4.45 3.19
CA GLY A 17 -11.24 5.33 3.93
C GLY A 17 -10.12 4.53 4.57
N TYR A 18 -8.88 4.94 4.32
CA TYR A 18 -7.67 4.37 4.93
C TYR A 18 -7.04 5.43 5.83
N GLU A 19 -6.84 5.11 7.11
CA GLU A 19 -6.10 5.96 8.02
C GLU A 19 -4.61 5.63 7.91
N LEU A 20 -3.81 6.66 7.60
CA LEU A 20 -2.37 6.59 7.46
C LEU A 20 -1.72 7.28 8.65
N LYS A 21 -0.86 6.58 9.39
CA LYS A 21 -0.07 7.15 10.49
C LYS A 21 1.41 7.01 10.17
N PHE A 22 2.13 8.12 10.27
CA PHE A 22 3.56 8.20 9.99
C PHE A 22 4.31 8.32 11.30
N TYR A 23 5.26 7.42 11.52
CA TYR A 23 6.09 7.37 12.71
C TYR A 23 7.56 7.56 12.35
N GLU A 24 8.30 8.16 13.26
CA GLU A 24 9.76 8.16 13.23
C GLU A 24 10.29 7.43 14.47
N ASP A 25 11.34 6.65 14.28
CA ASP A 25 12.13 6.03 15.34
C ASP A 25 13.62 6.25 15.06
N PHE A 26 14.47 5.87 16.00
CA PHE A 26 15.92 5.91 15.83
C PHE A 26 16.49 4.50 16.03
N ASN A 27 17.35 4.07 15.11
CA ASN A 27 18.08 2.81 15.31
C ASN A 27 19.17 2.97 16.38
N ALA A 28 19.86 1.87 16.72
CA ALA A 28 20.94 1.87 17.71
C ALA A 28 22.13 2.78 17.34
N GLU A 29 22.27 3.15 16.06
CA GLU A 29 23.32 4.03 15.54
C GLU A 29 22.87 5.50 15.49
N GLY A 30 21.64 5.81 15.94
CA GLY A 30 21.06 7.16 15.90
C GLY A 30 20.53 7.60 14.53
N LYS A 31 20.43 6.68 13.56
CA LYS A 31 19.82 6.95 12.24
C LYS A 31 18.30 6.94 12.35
N ILE A 32 17.65 7.90 11.67
CA ILE A 32 16.20 8.00 11.60
C ILE A 32 15.64 6.82 10.78
N LEU A 33 14.63 6.16 11.35
CA LEU A 33 13.80 5.15 10.71
C LEU A 33 12.38 5.70 10.54
N ASN A 34 11.84 5.58 9.33
CA ASN A 34 10.48 6.02 9.02
C ASN A 34 9.56 4.82 8.88
N PHE A 35 8.36 4.91 9.45
CA PHE A 35 7.34 3.88 9.36
C PHE A 35 6.00 4.47 8.94
N LEU A 36 5.24 3.68 8.21
CA LEU A 36 3.86 3.94 7.83
C LEU A 36 2.98 2.82 8.38
N GLU A 37 2.00 3.19 9.20
CA GLU A 37 0.86 2.32 9.52
C GLU A 37 -0.31 2.70 8.60
N VAL A 38 -0.83 1.69 7.90
CA VAL A 38 -2.07 1.78 7.13
C VAL A 38 -3.13 1.00 7.87
N SER A 39 -4.12 1.68 8.44
CA SER A 39 -5.31 1.07 9.02
C SER A 39 -6.40 0.97 7.95
N MET A 40 -6.87 -0.26 7.72
CA MET A 40 -7.90 -0.58 6.76
C MET A 40 -9.28 -0.59 7.44
N PRO A 41 -10.38 -0.45 6.66
CA PRO A 41 -11.70 -0.78 7.15
C PRO A 41 -11.70 -2.19 7.78
N PHE A 42 -12.53 -2.40 8.80
CA PHE A 42 -12.64 -3.67 9.56
C PHE A 42 -11.50 -3.99 10.54
N GLY A 43 -10.57 -3.06 10.76
CA GLY A 43 -9.63 -3.10 11.89
C GLY A 43 -8.29 -3.77 11.58
N ASP A 44 -8.09 -4.22 10.34
CA ASP A 44 -6.78 -4.69 9.89
C ASP A 44 -5.80 -3.53 9.79
N ARG A 45 -4.53 -3.79 10.11
CA ARG A 45 -3.45 -2.81 9.96
C ARG A 45 -2.20 -3.43 9.36
N ILE A 46 -1.54 -2.65 8.52
CA ILE A 46 -0.25 -3.00 7.92
C ILE A 46 0.76 -1.95 8.38
N ILE A 47 1.92 -2.38 8.87
CA ILE A 47 3.03 -1.50 9.25
C ILE A 47 4.19 -1.77 8.31
N LEU A 48 4.69 -0.72 7.67
CA LEU A 48 5.80 -0.77 6.71
C LEU A 48 6.88 0.19 7.17
N ASP A 49 8.14 -0.25 7.18
CA ASP A 49 9.28 0.66 7.25
C ASP A 49 9.63 1.22 5.87
N GLY A 50 10.59 2.15 5.82
CA GLY A 50 11.09 2.76 4.59
C GLY A 50 11.52 1.76 3.51
N GLU A 51 12.28 0.72 3.90
CA GLU A 51 12.83 -0.26 2.95
C GLU A 51 11.71 -1.12 2.36
N ASN A 52 10.79 -1.59 3.21
CA ASN A 52 9.61 -2.36 2.79
C ASN A 52 8.65 -1.52 1.95
N MET A 53 8.51 -0.22 2.20
CA MET A 53 7.74 0.69 1.34
C MET A 53 8.35 0.78 -0.07
N GLU A 54 9.66 0.97 -0.18
CA GLU A 54 10.33 1.01 -1.49
C GLU A 54 10.23 -0.33 -2.23
N GLU A 55 10.39 -1.45 -1.54
CA GLU A 55 10.27 -2.77 -2.14
C GLU A 55 8.84 -3.05 -2.61
N LEU A 56 7.84 -2.70 -1.80
CA LEU A 56 6.43 -2.80 -2.17
C LEU A 56 6.13 -1.95 -3.40
N GLU A 57 6.62 -0.72 -3.46
CA GLU A 57 6.44 0.16 -4.62
C GLU A 57 7.03 -0.47 -5.89
N LYS A 58 8.25 -1.02 -5.82
CA LYS A 58 8.89 -1.72 -6.95
C LYS A 58 8.06 -2.92 -7.42
N LYS A 59 7.55 -3.73 -6.49
CA LYS A 59 6.68 -4.88 -6.80
C LYS A 59 5.37 -4.44 -7.46
N LEU A 60 4.71 -3.42 -6.92
CA LEU A 60 3.48 -2.85 -7.46
C LEU A 60 3.68 -2.29 -8.88
N ARG A 61 4.75 -1.52 -9.12
CA ARG A 61 5.08 -1.00 -10.45
C ARG A 61 5.28 -2.10 -11.49
N ARG A 62 5.84 -3.24 -11.09
CA ARG A 62 6.05 -4.39 -11.99
C ARG A 62 4.75 -5.14 -12.29
N ILE A 63 3.89 -5.35 -11.29
CA ILE A 63 2.72 -6.23 -11.43
C ILE A 63 1.46 -5.49 -11.89
N LEU A 64 1.31 -4.21 -11.57
CA LEU A 64 0.12 -3.43 -11.90
C LEU A 64 -0.17 -3.38 -13.42
N PRO A 65 0.82 -3.16 -14.31
CA PRO A 65 0.55 -3.18 -15.76
C PRO A 65 0.04 -4.54 -16.24
N VAL A 66 0.60 -5.63 -15.71
CA VAL A 66 0.19 -7.00 -16.05
C VAL A 66 -1.23 -7.26 -15.56
N ALA A 67 -1.56 -6.91 -14.32
CA ALA A 67 -2.89 -7.07 -13.76
C ALA A 67 -3.96 -6.30 -14.55
N LEU A 68 -3.66 -5.06 -14.96
CA LEU A 68 -4.55 -4.25 -15.79
C LEU A 68 -4.75 -4.85 -17.19
N GLN A 69 -3.69 -5.36 -17.81
CA GLN A 69 -3.79 -6.04 -19.11
C GLN A 69 -4.60 -7.34 -19.01
N SER A 70 -4.35 -8.16 -17.99
CA SER A 70 -5.10 -9.41 -17.76
C SER A 70 -6.59 -9.14 -17.59
N ARG A 71 -6.99 -8.08 -16.88
CA ARG A 71 -8.40 -7.68 -16.77
C ARG A 71 -8.99 -7.33 -18.14
N ARG A 72 -8.28 -6.54 -18.95
CA ARG A 72 -8.74 -6.14 -20.29
C ARG A 72 -8.89 -7.34 -21.23
N ILE A 73 -7.99 -8.33 -21.15
CA ILE A 73 -8.11 -9.58 -21.91
C ILE A 73 -9.37 -10.34 -21.46
N ALA A 74 -9.54 -10.56 -20.15
CA ALA A 74 -10.71 -11.25 -19.62
C ALA A 74 -12.03 -10.55 -19.99
N GLU A 75 -12.07 -9.22 -19.95
CA GLU A 75 -13.23 -8.44 -20.38
C GLU A 75 -13.53 -8.67 -21.87
N ASN A 76 -12.51 -8.61 -22.75
CA ASN A 76 -12.69 -8.78 -24.19
C ASN A 76 -13.04 -10.21 -24.60
N ASP A 77 -12.46 -11.22 -23.95
CA ASP A 77 -12.71 -12.63 -24.24
C ASP A 77 -14.11 -13.06 -23.76
N CYS A 78 -14.63 -12.47 -22.68
CA CYS A 78 -16.01 -12.69 -22.23
C CYS A 78 -17.07 -12.17 -23.22
N TYR A 79 -16.76 -11.18 -24.07
CA TYR A 79 -17.64 -10.70 -25.13
C TYR A 79 -17.42 -11.42 -26.48
N ALA A 80 -16.48 -12.36 -26.55
CA ALA A 80 -16.14 -13.11 -27.77
C ALA A 80 -16.70 -14.54 -27.79
N LEU A 81 -17.66 -14.88 -26.91
CA LEU A 81 -18.40 -16.13 -27.03
C LEU A 81 -19.39 -16.01 -28.22
N PRO A 82 -19.24 -16.80 -29.30
CA PRO A 82 -20.26 -16.84 -30.34
C PRO A 82 -21.54 -17.44 -29.76
N ALA A 83 -22.67 -16.81 -30.13
CA ALA A 83 -24.02 -17.32 -29.88
C ALA A 83 -24.25 -18.67 -30.57
#